data_AF-A0A356I8U5-F1
#
_entry.id   AF-A0A356I8U5-F1
#
_cell.length_a   1.000
_cell.length_b   1.000
_cell.length_c   1.000
_cell.angle_alpha   90.00
_cell.angle_beta   90.00
_cell.angle_gamma   90.00
#
_symmetry.space_group_name_H-M   'P 1'
#
loop_
_entity.id
_entity.type
_entity.pdbx_description
1 polymer ?
#
loop_
_entity_poly.entity_id
_entity_poly.type
_entity_poly.pdbx_seq_one_letter_code
_entity_poly.pdbx_strand_id
1 'polypeptide(L)'
;MFFNLNHFEGPLDLLLHLVSKYQVDIYEVPITEVIEQYLAYIATLQAMRLEVAGEYMLMASQLMVIKSRRLLPKVVEQTDPEDDPEMDLLDQLEEYRKFKLLSEKMGEQHNERAHYFSKPKLDLVCEDVQLAQDKTVIDIFLAFSKVMAEKQASLRQSHATIARDEYKIEDMMDFVRNRFQSHPRIELRQLFLESQDINKGITMFLATLELVKVHEIVLEQAEIFGDIYLVRRENESLS
;
A
#
# COMPACT_ATOMS: atom_id res chain seq x y z
N MET A 1 7.75 29.32 7.57
CA MET A 1 7.60 28.24 6.57
C MET A 1 7.29 26.98 7.35
N PHE A 2 6.07 26.44 7.21
CA PHE A 2 5.57 25.33 8.02
C PHE A 2 6.11 24.01 7.45
N PHE A 3 6.88 23.27 8.25
CA PHE A 3 7.46 21.98 7.88
C PHE A 3 6.47 20.86 8.25
N ASN A 4 5.96 20.14 7.24
CA ASN A 4 5.09 18.98 7.43
C ASN A 4 5.95 17.70 7.40
N LEU A 5 5.84 16.86 8.44
CA LEU A 5 6.43 15.52 8.56
C LEU A 5 6.23 14.62 7.32
N ASN A 6 5.17 14.85 6.55
CA ASN A 6 4.74 13.98 5.46
C ASN A 6 5.66 13.97 4.21
N HIS A 7 6.85 14.58 4.27
CA HIS A 7 7.77 14.68 3.13
C HIS A 7 9.11 13.96 3.32
N PHE A 8 9.38 13.37 4.48
CA PHE A 8 10.64 12.65 4.72
C PHE A 8 10.38 11.15 4.80
N GLU A 9 11.22 10.38 4.10
CA GLU A 9 11.10 8.91 4.06
C GLU A 9 11.70 8.22 5.30
N GLY A 10 12.23 8.98 6.26
CA GLY A 10 12.77 8.46 7.51
C GLY A 10 13.71 9.43 8.24
N PRO A 11 14.28 9.02 9.39
CA PRO A 11 15.17 9.86 10.19
C PRO A 11 16.49 10.21 9.48
N LEU A 12 17.05 9.29 8.69
CA LEU A 12 18.26 9.54 7.90
C LEU A 12 18.00 10.58 6.80
N ASP A 13 16.81 10.59 6.20
CA ASP A 13 16.44 11.56 5.18
C ASP A 13 16.33 12.98 5.76
N LEU A 14 15.72 13.08 6.94
CA LEU A 14 15.68 14.34 7.68
C LEU A 14 17.09 14.83 8.04
N LEU A 15 17.96 13.95 8.55
CA LEU A 15 19.34 14.29 8.86
C LEU A 15 20.11 14.73 7.63
N LEU A 16 19.97 14.03 6.51
CA LEU A 16 20.58 14.40 5.23
C LEU A 16 20.11 15.78 4.78
N HIS A 17 18.81 16.09 4.94
CA HIS A 17 18.29 17.42 4.65
C HIS A 17 18.92 18.50 5.56
N LEU A 18 19.08 18.25 6.86
CA LEU A 18 19.72 19.19 7.78
C LEU A 18 21.20 19.41 7.43
N VAL A 19 21.93 18.33 7.12
CA VAL A 19 23.34 18.36 6.68
C VAL A 19 23.49 19.16 5.39
N SER A 20 22.59 18.96 4.42
CA SER A 20 22.67 19.62 3.10
C SER A 20 22.65 21.15 3.17
N LYS A 21 22.13 21.74 4.26
CA LYS A 21 22.09 23.20 4.46
C LYS A 21 23.48 23.82 4.66
N TYR A 22 24.46 23.04 5.12
CA TYR A 22 25.81 23.55 5.41
C TYR A 22 26.70 23.65 4.16
N GLN A 23 26.34 23.00 3.04
CA GLN A 23 27.10 23.04 1.77
C GLN A 23 28.58 22.65 1.90
N VAL A 24 28.93 21.83 2.89
CA VAL A 24 30.28 21.28 3.12
C VAL A 24 30.27 19.76 2.96
N ASP A 25 31.44 19.14 2.97
CA ASP A 25 31.55 17.68 3.03
C ASP A 25 30.83 17.15 4.28
N ILE A 26 30.14 16.02 4.16
CA ILE A 26 29.37 15.40 5.24
C ILE A 26 30.25 15.16 6.47
N TYR A 27 31.51 14.79 6.26
CA TYR A 27 32.48 14.56 7.33
C TYR A 27 32.99 15.84 8.01
N GLU A 28 32.73 17.02 7.43
CA GLU A 28 33.14 18.32 7.96
C GLU A 28 32.00 19.09 8.64
N VAL A 29 30.77 18.56 8.59
CA VAL A 29 29.58 19.22 9.14
C VAL A 29 29.69 19.33 10.66
N PRO A 30 29.29 20.46 11.28
CA PRO A 30 29.17 20.56 12.73
C PRO A 30 28.03 19.65 13.24
N ILE A 31 28.33 18.38 13.50
CA ILE A 31 27.35 17.35 13.88
C ILE A 31 26.53 17.75 15.11
N THR A 32 27.12 18.48 16.06
CA THR A 32 26.43 18.95 17.26
C THR A 32 25.27 19.90 16.92
N GLU A 33 25.46 20.79 15.95
CA GLU A 33 24.43 21.71 15.50
C GLU A 33 23.32 20.97 14.72
N VAL A 34 23.69 19.97 13.91
CA VAL A 34 22.73 19.09 13.23
C VAL A 34 21.86 18.33 14.23
N ILE A 35 22.47 17.75 15.26
CA ILE A 35 21.77 17.04 16.34
C ILE A 35 20.78 17.96 17.04
N GLU A 36 21.17 19.20 17.36
CA GLU A 36 20.28 20.17 18.00
C GLU A 36 19.09 20.52 17.12
N GLN A 37 19.30 20.73 15.82
CA GLN A 37 18.23 20.98 14.87
C GLN A 37 17.28 19.78 14.75
N TYR A 38 17.81 18.56 14.71
CA TYR A 38 17.02 17.34 14.68
C TYR A 38 16.15 17.20 15.95
N LEU A 39 16.75 17.33 17.13
CA LEU A 39 16.02 17.21 18.41
C LEU A 39 14.96 18.31 18.56
N ALA A 40 15.28 19.54 18.15
CA ALA A 40 14.32 20.65 18.14
C ALA A 40 13.13 20.33 17.22
N TYR A 41 13.39 19.80 16.03
CA TYR A 41 12.34 19.41 15.09
C TYR A 41 11.41 18.35 15.71
N ILE A 42 11.97 17.26 16.25
CA ILE A 42 11.18 16.21 16.90
C ILE A 42 10.35 16.74 18.07
N ALA A 43 10.92 17.63 18.89
CA ALA A 43 10.20 18.23 20.01
C ALA A 43 9.00 19.08 19.56
N THR A 44 9.11 19.83 18.45
CA THR A 44 7.97 20.59 17.91
C THR A 44 6.84 19.69 17.44
N LEU A 45 7.17 18.54 16.85
CA LEU A 45 6.19 17.58 16.35
C LEU A 45 5.41 16.93 17.50
N GLN A 46 6.12 16.57 18.58
CA GLN A 46 5.50 16.06 19.80
C GLN A 46 4.56 17.10 20.44
N ALA A 47 4.98 18.38 20.49
CA ALA A 47 4.15 19.46 21.02
C ALA A 47 2.86 19.65 20.21
N MET A 48 2.90 19.41 18.91
CA MET A 48 1.74 19.43 18.01
C MET A 48 0.88 18.15 18.06
N ARG A 49 1.22 17.18 18.93
CA ARG A 49 0.56 15.87 19.06
C ARG A 49 0.49 15.07 17.76
N LEU A 50 1.46 15.25 16.87
CA LEU A 50 1.59 14.41 15.69
C LEU A 50 2.10 13.02 16.11
N GLU A 51 1.57 11.96 15.50
CA GLU A 51 2.12 10.62 15.67
C GLU A 51 3.53 10.60 15.11
N VAL A 52 4.53 10.56 16.00
CA VAL A 52 5.94 10.44 15.60
C VAL A 52 6.29 8.97 15.54
N ALA A 53 6.82 8.51 14.40
CA ALA A 53 7.21 7.11 14.24
C ALA A 53 8.35 6.72 15.19
N GLY A 54 8.34 5.46 15.67
CA GLY A 54 9.32 4.94 16.63
C GLY A 54 10.78 5.04 16.15
N GLU A 55 11.00 4.99 14.83
CA GLU A 55 12.31 5.15 14.20
C GLU A 55 12.95 6.52 14.48
N TYR A 56 12.15 7.60 14.49
CA TYR A 56 12.66 8.94 14.82
C TYR A 56 13.06 9.06 16.28
N MET A 57 12.35 8.38 17.19
CA MET A 57 12.69 8.33 18.62
C MET A 57 13.97 7.53 18.86
N LEU A 58 14.13 6.41 18.14
CA LEU A 58 15.35 5.62 18.18
C LEU A 58 16.55 6.46 17.75
N MET A 59 16.45 7.14 16.60
CA MET A 59 17.51 8.04 16.13
C MET A 59 17.76 9.18 17.13
N ALA A 60 16.72 9.81 17.68
CA ALA A 60 16.90 10.85 18.71
C ALA A 60 17.73 10.36 19.90
N SER A 61 17.51 9.12 20.36
CA SER A 61 18.28 8.55 21.46
C SER A 61 19.74 8.29 21.07
N GLN A 62 20.00 7.79 19.87
CA GLN A 62 21.36 7.62 19.33
C GLN A 62 22.10 8.96 19.24
N LEU A 63 21.46 10.00 18.70
CA LEU A 63 22.04 11.34 18.61
C LEU A 63 22.34 11.96 19.99
N MET A 64 21.51 11.69 21.01
CA MET A 64 21.80 12.13 22.37
C MET A 64 23.06 11.45 22.94
N VAL A 65 23.27 10.16 22.66
CA VAL A 65 24.49 9.44 23.07
C VAL A 65 25.72 10.06 22.40
N ILE A 66 25.65 10.30 21.09
CA ILE A 66 26.73 10.95 20.32
C ILE A 66 27.04 12.34 20.91
N LYS A 67 26.01 13.17 21.13
CA LYS A 67 26.18 14.50 21.73
C LYS A 67 26.83 14.45 23.12
N SER A 68 26.37 13.53 23.97
CA SER A 68 26.92 13.34 25.32
C SER A 68 28.40 12.98 25.29
N ARG A 69 28.78 11.96 24.50
CA ARG A 69 30.18 11.53 24.35
C ARG A 69 31.08 12.65 23.82
N ARG A 70 30.61 13.43 22.84
CA ARG A 70 31.38 14.52 22.22
C ARG A 70 31.62 15.70 23.17
N LEU A 71 30.67 16.00 24.05
CA LEU A 71 30.78 17.10 25.02
C LEU A 71 31.56 16.73 26.29
N LEU A 72 31.71 15.44 26.58
CA LEU A 72 32.45 14.95 27.73
C LEU A 72 33.97 15.04 27.46
N PRO A 73 34.78 15.47 28.45
CA PRO A 73 36.23 15.43 28.33
C PRO A 73 36.69 13.98 28.14
N LYS A 74 37.57 13.75 27.15
CA LYS A 74 38.16 12.42 26.89
C LYS A 74 38.99 11.98 28.10
N VAL A 75 38.37 11.30 29.05
CA VAL A 75 39.09 10.45 30.01
C VAL A 75 39.74 9.36 29.18
N VAL A 76 41.01 9.08 29.46
CA VAL A 76 41.89 8.20 28.67
C VAL A 76 41.37 6.76 28.67
N GLU A 77 40.30 6.49 27.95
CA GLU A 77 39.96 5.17 27.46
C GLU A 77 40.17 5.24 25.95
N GLN A 78 41.14 4.44 25.48
CA GLN A 78 41.28 4.14 24.07
C GLN A 78 40.00 3.40 23.66
N THR A 79 38.97 4.15 23.28
CA THR A 79 37.84 3.59 22.56
C THR A 79 38.42 3.06 21.25
N ASP A 80 38.21 1.78 20.95
CA ASP A 80 38.62 1.24 19.67
C ASP A 80 38.02 2.10 18.55
N PRO A 81 38.77 2.40 17.48
CA PRO A 81 38.27 3.22 16.37
C PRO A 81 37.04 2.61 15.68
N GLU A 82 36.75 1.33 15.91
CA GLU A 82 35.54 0.63 15.43
C GLU A 82 34.27 0.94 16.26
N ASP A 83 34.37 1.67 17.37
CA ASP A 83 33.25 1.97 18.28
C ASP A 83 32.90 3.49 18.32
N ASP A 84 33.24 4.25 17.27
CA ASP A 84 32.84 5.67 17.17
C ASP A 84 31.43 5.81 16.56
N PRO A 85 30.37 6.00 17.39
CA PRO A 85 29.01 6.08 16.90
C PRO A 85 28.77 7.33 16.03
N GLU A 86 29.65 8.33 16.09
CA GLU A 86 29.59 9.48 15.21
C GLU A 86 30.00 9.10 13.79
N MET A 87 31.10 8.36 13.64
CA MET A 87 31.58 7.92 12.32
C MET A 87 30.59 6.95 11.69
N ASP A 88 30.05 6.01 12.46
CA ASP A 88 29.00 5.09 11.99
C ASP A 88 27.79 5.84 11.41
N LEU A 89 27.37 6.93 12.07
CA LEU A 89 26.25 7.74 11.61
C LEU A 89 26.59 8.49 10.31
N LEU A 90 27.80 9.03 10.19
CA LEU A 90 28.24 9.73 8.98
C LEU A 90 28.33 8.76 7.80
N ASP A 91 28.85 7.56 8.01
CA ASP A 91 28.92 6.50 7.00
C ASP A 91 27.52 6.09 6.54
N GLN A 92 26.58 5.90 7.48
CA GLN A 92 25.16 5.63 7.15
C GLN A 92 24.52 6.77 6.35
N LEU A 93 24.84 8.02 6.68
CA LEU A 93 24.33 9.18 5.94
C LEU A 93 24.90 9.26 4.52
N GLU A 94 26.19 8.95 4.35
CA GLU A 94 26.81 8.89 3.03
C GLU A 94 26.21 7.77 2.18
N GLU A 95 26.05 6.57 2.75
CA GLU A 95 25.44 5.44 2.06
C GLU A 95 24.00 5.75 1.66
N TYR A 96 23.21 6.31 2.57
CA TYR A 96 21.84 6.73 2.29
C TYR A 96 21.79 7.80 1.18
N ARG A 97 22.67 8.81 1.21
CA ARG A 97 22.78 9.82 0.14
C ARG A 97 23.05 9.17 -1.21
N LYS A 98 23.96 8.20 -1.27
CA LYS A 98 24.30 7.48 -2.51
C LYS A 98 23.06 6.77 -3.06
N PHE A 99 22.33 6.03 -2.23
CA PHE A 99 21.11 5.35 -2.68
C PHE A 99 20.00 6.32 -3.05
N LYS A 100 19.84 7.43 -2.33
CA LYS A 100 18.88 8.47 -2.70
C LYS A 100 19.13 9.02 -4.10
N LEU A 101 20.37 9.34 -4.42
CA LEU A 101 20.75 9.82 -5.76
C LEU A 101 20.56 8.75 -6.84
N LEU A 102 20.86 7.48 -6.54
CA LEU A 102 20.60 6.38 -7.46
C LEU A 102 19.09 6.20 -7.71
N SER A 103 18.26 6.30 -6.67
CA SER A 103 16.81 6.22 -6.77
C SER A 103 16.24 7.37 -7.62
N GLU A 104 16.74 8.60 -7.45
CA GLU A 104 16.37 9.75 -8.29
C GLU A 104 16.69 9.47 -9.76
N LYS A 105 17.91 9.01 -10.05
CA LYS A 105 18.32 8.64 -11.42
C LYS A 105 17.51 7.48 -12.00
N MET A 106 17.17 6.48 -11.19
CA MET A 106 16.29 5.39 -11.60
C MET A 106 14.86 5.89 -11.87
N GLY A 107 14.39 6.87 -11.11
CA GLY A 107 13.14 7.58 -11.35
C GLY A 107 13.13 8.31 -12.69
N GLU A 108 14.21 9.00 -13.04
CA GLU A 108 14.38 9.63 -14.37
C GLU A 108 14.32 8.58 -15.49
N GLN A 109 15.07 7.49 -15.36
CA GLN A 109 15.04 6.38 -16.33
C GLN A 109 13.67 5.73 -16.44
N HIS A 110 12.95 5.60 -15.32
CA HIS A 110 11.58 5.10 -15.31
C HIS A 110 10.65 6.03 -16.10
N ASN A 111 10.76 7.35 -15.89
CA ASN A 111 9.97 8.34 -16.62
C ASN A 111 10.26 8.30 -18.13
N GLU A 112 11.52 8.20 -18.52
CA GLU A 112 11.91 7.99 -19.92
C GLU A 112 11.31 6.71 -20.49
N ARG A 113 11.40 5.59 -19.76
CA ARG A 113 10.86 4.30 -20.16
C ARG A 113 9.33 4.32 -20.27
N ALA A 114 8.66 5.09 -19.43
CA ALA A 114 7.20 5.22 -19.38
C ALA A 114 6.62 5.89 -20.64
N HIS A 115 7.45 6.64 -21.40
CA HIS A 115 7.05 7.17 -22.70
C HIS A 115 6.94 6.09 -23.81
N TYR A 116 7.48 4.89 -23.57
CA TYR A 116 7.43 3.79 -24.54
C TYR A 116 6.34 2.77 -24.19
N PHE A 117 5.33 2.67 -25.04
CA PHE A 117 4.22 1.73 -24.88
C PHE A 117 4.49 0.44 -25.67
N SER A 118 4.23 -0.71 -25.04
CA SER A 118 4.27 -2.02 -25.69
C SER A 118 2.86 -2.59 -25.82
N LYS A 119 2.61 -3.36 -26.88
CA LYS A 119 1.37 -4.14 -26.98
C LYS A 119 1.36 -5.21 -25.88
N PRO A 120 0.20 -5.56 -25.31
CA PRO A 120 0.09 -6.73 -24.47
C PRO A 120 0.58 -7.96 -25.24
N LYS A 121 1.10 -8.96 -24.53
CA LYS A 121 1.53 -10.21 -25.16
C LYS A 121 0.32 -10.81 -25.89
N LEU A 122 0.53 -11.21 -27.15
CA LEU A 122 -0.49 -11.92 -27.91
C LEU A 122 -0.47 -13.38 -27.44
N ASP A 123 -1.60 -13.83 -26.91
CA ASP A 123 -1.78 -15.25 -26.59
C ASP A 123 -1.95 -16.02 -27.90
N LEU A 124 -0.87 -16.70 -28.32
CA LEU A 124 -0.89 -17.59 -29.47
C LEU A 124 -1.49 -18.92 -29.02
N VAL A 125 -2.73 -19.18 -29.40
CA VAL A 125 -3.34 -20.51 -29.28
C VAL A 125 -2.94 -21.30 -30.53
N CYS A 126 -1.90 -22.12 -30.40
CA CYS A 126 -1.52 -23.09 -31.43
C CYS A 126 -2.15 -24.46 -31.10
N GLU A 127 -2.59 -25.19 -32.12
CA GLU A 127 -3.20 -26.52 -31.93
C GLU A 127 -2.19 -27.57 -31.40
N ASP A 128 -0.89 -27.38 -31.66
CA ASP A 128 0.20 -28.28 -31.26
C ASP A 128 0.93 -27.85 -29.96
N VAL A 129 0.23 -27.20 -29.02
CA VAL A 129 0.85 -26.82 -27.72
C VAL A 129 0.80 -28.01 -26.76
N GLN A 130 1.96 -28.62 -26.50
CA GLN A 130 2.11 -29.56 -25.40
C GLN A 130 2.16 -28.80 -24.08
N LEU A 131 1.27 -29.14 -23.15
CA LEU A 131 1.26 -28.56 -21.82
C LEU A 131 2.53 -28.98 -21.08
N ALA A 132 3.48 -28.06 -20.90
CA ALA A 132 4.60 -28.28 -20.00
C ALA A 132 4.05 -28.35 -18.57
N GLN A 133 4.23 -29.49 -17.90
CA GLN A 133 3.86 -29.68 -16.49
C GLN A 133 4.93 -29.13 -15.54
N ASP A 134 5.59 -28.04 -15.94
CA ASP A 134 6.68 -27.40 -15.19
C ASP A 134 6.16 -26.40 -14.15
N LYS A 135 4.84 -26.26 -14.02
CA LYS A 135 4.19 -25.36 -13.06
C LYS A 135 3.59 -26.10 -11.89
N THR A 136 3.81 -25.55 -10.71
CA THR A 136 3.35 -26.06 -9.43
C THR A 136 2.20 -25.21 -8.89
N VAL A 137 1.55 -25.69 -7.83
CA VAL A 137 0.53 -24.90 -7.10
C VAL A 137 1.10 -23.57 -6.58
N ILE A 138 2.40 -23.53 -6.28
CA ILE A 138 3.11 -22.33 -5.83
C ILE A 138 3.12 -21.27 -6.93
N ASP A 139 3.31 -21.65 -8.19
CA ASP A 139 3.32 -20.72 -9.32
C ASP A 139 1.95 -20.06 -9.53
N ILE A 140 0.87 -20.83 -9.34
CA ILE A 140 -0.50 -20.30 -9.39
C ILE A 140 -0.74 -19.32 -8.24
N PHE A 141 -0.29 -19.66 -7.03
CA PHE A 141 -0.40 -18.77 -5.86
C PHE A 141 0.40 -17.47 -6.06
N LEU A 142 1.62 -17.54 -6.61
CA LEU A 142 2.45 -16.37 -6.91
C LEU A 142 1.84 -15.51 -8.02
N ALA A 143 1.30 -16.12 -9.08
CA ALA A 143 0.61 -15.40 -10.14
C ALA A 143 -0.62 -14.66 -9.61
N PHE A 144 -1.43 -15.33 -8.77
CA PHE A 144 -2.58 -14.71 -8.13
C PHE A 144 -2.17 -13.58 -7.18
N SER A 145 -1.13 -13.78 -6.36
CA SER A 145 -0.61 -12.76 -5.46
C SER A 145 -0.13 -11.52 -6.21
N LYS A 146 0.50 -11.71 -7.38
CA LYS A 146 0.94 -10.61 -8.25
C LYS A 146 -0.24 -9.80 -8.80
N VAL A 147 -1.27 -10.47 -9.32
CA VAL A 147 -2.49 -9.81 -9.81
C VAL A 147 -3.17 -9.02 -8.68
N MET A 148 -3.20 -9.58 -7.47
CA MET A 148 -3.76 -8.90 -6.29
C MET A 148 -2.93 -7.68 -5.87
N ALA A 149 -1.60 -7.77 -5.90
CA ALA A 149 -0.73 -6.65 -5.58
C ALA A 149 -0.86 -5.49 -6.60
N GLU A 150 -0.94 -5.80 -7.89
CA GLU A 150 -1.16 -4.81 -8.96
C GLU A 150 -2.52 -4.10 -8.80
N LYS A 151 -3.57 -4.87 -8.48
CA LYS A 151 -4.90 -4.32 -8.19
C LYS A 151 -4.92 -3.47 -6.91
N GLN A 152 -4.15 -3.84 -5.90
CA GLN A 152 -4.04 -3.05 -4.68
C GLN A 152 -3.28 -1.73 -4.90
N ALA A 153 -2.23 -1.75 -5.74
CA ALA A 153 -1.47 -0.56 -6.09
C ALA A 153 -2.31 0.45 -6.88
N SER A 154 -3.11 -0.01 -7.85
CA SER A 154 -4.02 0.87 -8.61
C SER A 154 -5.09 1.51 -7.73
N LEU A 155 -5.63 0.77 -6.74
CA LEU A 155 -6.57 1.30 -5.76
C LEU A 155 -5.93 2.33 -4.80
N ARG A 156 -4.63 2.22 -4.49
CA ARG A 156 -3.93 3.22 -3.67
C ARG A 156 -3.67 4.54 -4.43
N GLN A 157 -3.53 4.49 -5.75
CA GLN A 157 -3.31 5.69 -6.59
C GLN A 157 -4.60 6.49 -6.83
N SER A 158 -5.77 5.86 -6.71
CA SER A 158 -7.04 6.59 -6.63
C SER A 158 -7.18 7.23 -5.25
N HIS A 159 -6.78 8.49 -5.11
CA HIS A 159 -7.12 9.37 -3.97
C HIS A 159 -8.63 9.67 -3.93
N ALA A 160 -9.48 8.65 -3.96
CA ALA A 160 -10.83 8.78 -3.47
C ALA A 160 -10.75 8.46 -1.98
N THR A 161 -11.02 9.46 -1.14
CA THR A 161 -11.42 9.20 0.25
C THR A 161 -12.68 8.35 0.17
N ILE A 162 -12.51 7.03 0.12
CA ILE A 162 -13.60 6.08 0.22
C ILE A 162 -14.02 6.21 1.68
N ALA A 163 -15.09 6.98 1.91
CA ALA A 163 -15.86 6.87 3.13
C ALA A 163 -16.16 5.37 3.29
N ARG A 164 -15.68 4.78 4.38
CA ARG A 164 -15.98 3.39 4.73
C ARG A 164 -17.47 3.31 5.06
N ASP A 165 -18.30 3.14 4.04
CA ASP A 165 -19.62 2.60 4.23
C ASP A 165 -19.46 1.08 4.39
N GLU A 166 -19.55 0.61 5.63
CA GLU A 166 -19.62 -0.82 5.94
C GLU A 166 -20.97 -1.35 5.45
N TYR A 167 -21.01 -1.87 4.22
CA TYR A 167 -22.20 -2.51 3.67
C TYR A 167 -22.41 -3.87 4.37
N LYS A 168 -23.46 -3.99 5.19
CA LYS A 168 -23.86 -5.26 5.79
C LYS A 168 -24.53 -6.16 4.76
N ILE A 169 -24.29 -7.46 4.87
CA ILE A 169 -24.89 -8.48 3.99
C ILE A 169 -26.41 -8.51 4.18
N GLU A 170 -26.90 -8.38 5.40
CA GLU A 170 -28.34 -8.37 5.74
C GLU A 170 -29.09 -7.25 4.99
N ASP A 171 -28.56 -6.02 5.01
CA ASP A 171 -29.16 -4.88 4.32
C ASP A 171 -29.22 -5.10 2.80
N MET A 172 -28.21 -5.76 2.22
CA MET A 172 -28.17 -6.10 0.80
C MET A 172 -29.12 -7.25 0.44
N MET A 173 -29.36 -8.20 1.34
CA MET A 173 -30.37 -9.24 1.14
C MET A 173 -31.77 -8.64 1.04
N ASP A 174 -32.09 -7.66 1.89
CA ASP A 174 -33.36 -6.94 1.83
C ASP A 174 -33.49 -6.09 0.56
N PHE A 175 -32.40 -5.45 0.13
CA PHE A 175 -32.37 -4.73 -1.13
C PHE A 175 -32.67 -5.63 -2.32
N VAL A 176 -32.01 -6.80 -2.40
CA VAL A 176 -32.23 -7.79 -3.46
C VAL A 176 -33.66 -8.34 -3.38
N ARG A 177 -34.18 -8.65 -2.20
CA ARG A 177 -35.56 -9.15 -1.99
C ARG A 177 -36.63 -8.16 -2.46
N ASN A 178 -36.44 -6.87 -2.18
CA ASN A 178 -37.37 -5.82 -2.60
C ASN A 178 -37.43 -5.68 -4.14
N ARG A 179 -36.32 -5.94 -4.85
CA ARG A 179 -36.30 -5.86 -6.32
C ARG A 179 -37.15 -6.94 -6.98
N PHE A 180 -37.26 -8.13 -6.39
CA PHE A 180 -38.14 -9.19 -6.86
C PHE A 180 -39.63 -8.90 -6.70
N GLN A 181 -40.02 -7.84 -5.97
CA GLN A 181 -41.43 -7.43 -5.89
C GLN A 181 -41.93 -6.79 -7.19
N SER A 182 -41.04 -6.09 -7.93
CA SER A 182 -41.41 -5.40 -9.17
C SER A 182 -41.03 -6.19 -10.43
N HIS A 183 -40.01 -7.06 -10.35
CA HIS A 183 -39.53 -7.85 -11.48
C HIS A 183 -39.31 -9.31 -11.04
N PRO A 184 -40.14 -10.27 -11.49
CA PRO A 184 -40.03 -11.68 -11.04
C PRO A 184 -38.77 -12.38 -11.56
N ARG A 185 -38.16 -11.83 -12.60
CA ARG A 185 -36.90 -12.30 -13.21
C ARG A 185 -35.97 -11.10 -13.40
N ILE A 186 -34.75 -11.22 -12.87
CA ILE A 186 -33.75 -10.14 -12.89
C ILE A 186 -32.46 -10.69 -13.49
N GLU A 187 -31.86 -9.95 -14.42
CA GLU A 187 -30.53 -10.28 -14.94
C GLU A 187 -29.47 -9.96 -13.88
N LEU A 188 -28.60 -10.92 -13.57
CA LEU A 188 -27.57 -10.78 -12.54
C LEU A 188 -26.66 -9.57 -12.81
N ARG A 189 -26.35 -9.30 -14.08
CA ARG A 189 -25.52 -8.18 -14.51
C ARG A 189 -26.11 -6.82 -14.16
N GLN A 190 -27.44 -6.67 -14.17
CA GLN A 190 -28.10 -5.42 -13.85
C GLN A 190 -27.93 -5.04 -12.37
N LEU A 191 -27.87 -6.02 -11.47
CA LEU A 191 -27.57 -5.76 -10.07
C LEU A 191 -26.19 -5.12 -9.90
N PHE A 192 -25.19 -5.61 -10.65
CA PHE A 192 -23.82 -5.08 -10.55
C PHE A 192 -23.62 -3.73 -11.25
N LEU A 193 -24.34 -3.46 -12.34
CA LEU A 193 -24.26 -2.18 -13.06
C LEU A 193 -24.75 -0.99 -12.22
N GLU A 194 -25.68 -1.22 -11.28
CA GLU A 194 -26.19 -0.19 -10.37
C GLU A 194 -25.27 0.07 -9.16
N SER A 195 -24.21 -0.73 -8.98
CA SER A 195 -23.27 -0.54 -7.88
C SER A 195 -22.23 0.52 -8.22
N GLN A 196 -22.19 1.60 -7.43
CA GLN A 196 -21.21 2.69 -7.58
C GLN A 196 -19.85 2.36 -6.93
N ASP A 197 -19.80 1.32 -6.10
CA ASP A 197 -18.63 0.92 -5.32
C ASP A 197 -18.40 -0.60 -5.40
N ILE A 198 -17.14 -1.01 -5.47
CA ILE A 198 -16.68 -2.41 -5.51
C ILE A 198 -17.10 -3.13 -4.23
N ASN A 199 -17.00 -2.48 -3.07
CA ASN A 199 -17.38 -3.10 -1.80
C ASN A 199 -18.88 -3.41 -1.76
N LYS A 200 -19.71 -2.49 -2.25
CA LYS A 200 -21.15 -2.70 -2.41
C LYS A 200 -21.45 -3.84 -3.37
N GLY A 201 -20.72 -3.92 -4.49
CA GLY A 201 -20.83 -5.02 -5.45
C GLY A 201 -20.50 -6.38 -4.82
N ILE A 202 -19.41 -6.46 -4.05
CA ILE A 202 -19.00 -7.70 -3.35
C ILE A 202 -20.06 -8.12 -2.32
N THR A 203 -20.52 -7.20 -1.47
CA THR A 203 -21.52 -7.51 -0.45
C THR A 203 -22.85 -7.93 -1.09
N MET A 204 -23.24 -7.31 -2.20
CA MET A 204 -24.45 -7.69 -2.94
C MET A 204 -24.34 -9.06 -3.61
N PHE A 205 -23.15 -9.43 -4.11
CA PHE A 205 -22.91 -10.78 -4.61
C PHE A 205 -23.01 -11.82 -3.48
N LEU A 206 -22.38 -11.54 -2.33
CA LEU A 206 -22.46 -12.42 -1.16
C LEU A 206 -23.91 -12.56 -0.67
N ALA A 207 -24.67 -11.47 -0.62
CA ALA A 207 -26.10 -11.51 -0.29
C ALA A 207 -26.90 -12.34 -1.29
N THR A 208 -26.59 -12.26 -2.59
CA THR A 208 -27.24 -13.06 -3.63
C THR A 208 -26.93 -14.55 -3.46
N LEU A 209 -25.68 -14.92 -3.18
CA LEU A 209 -25.30 -16.31 -2.89
C LEU A 209 -25.97 -16.84 -1.62
N GLU A 210 -26.10 -16.01 -0.59
CA GLU A 210 -26.79 -16.40 0.64
C GLU A 210 -28.29 -16.63 0.38
N LEU A 211 -28.95 -15.80 -0.43
CA LEU A 211 -30.36 -16.02 -0.83
C LEU A 211 -30.55 -17.29 -1.68
N VAL A 212 -29.59 -17.64 -2.53
CA VAL A 212 -29.58 -18.90 -3.28
C VAL A 212 -29.38 -20.09 -2.34
N LYS A 213 -28.48 -19.97 -1.37
CA LYS A 213 -28.21 -20.99 -0.34
C LYS A 213 -29.41 -21.24 0.57
N VAL A 214 -30.18 -20.20 0.90
CA VAL A 214 -31.45 -20.30 1.68
C VAL A 214 -32.63 -20.72 0.78
N HIS A 215 -32.39 -20.97 -0.51
CA HIS A 215 -33.38 -21.40 -1.51
C HIS A 215 -34.54 -20.41 -1.76
N GLU A 216 -34.36 -19.11 -1.44
CA GLU A 216 -35.33 -18.05 -1.80
C GLU A 216 -35.23 -17.67 -3.29
N ILE A 217 -34.04 -17.82 -3.89
CA ILE A 217 -33.74 -17.46 -5.28
C ILE A 217 -33.09 -18.64 -6.00
N VAL A 218 -33.44 -18.82 -7.28
CA VAL A 218 -32.86 -19.80 -8.19
C VAL A 218 -32.11 -19.07 -9.29
N LEU A 219 -30.99 -19.65 -9.72
CA LEU A 219 -30.20 -19.16 -10.85
C LEU A 219 -30.53 -19.98 -12.10
N GLU A 220 -30.84 -19.29 -13.20
CA GLU A 220 -31.10 -19.90 -14.50
C GLU A 220 -30.09 -19.37 -15.52
N GLN A 221 -29.49 -20.29 -16.29
CA GLN A 221 -28.61 -19.98 -17.41
C GLN A 221 -29.01 -20.85 -18.60
N ALA A 222 -29.37 -20.22 -19.73
CA ALA A 222 -29.89 -20.93 -20.90
C ALA A 222 -28.79 -21.56 -21.78
N GLU A 223 -27.63 -20.91 -21.88
CA GLU A 223 -26.50 -21.35 -22.70
C GLU A 223 -25.20 -21.30 -21.89
N ILE A 224 -24.24 -22.17 -22.22
CA ILE A 224 -22.93 -22.18 -21.59
C ILE A 224 -22.24 -20.83 -21.88
N PHE A 225 -21.83 -20.13 -20.82
CA PHE A 225 -21.31 -18.74 -20.88
C PHE A 225 -22.34 -17.65 -21.28
N GLY A 226 -23.63 -17.97 -21.30
CA GLY A 226 -24.71 -17.00 -21.52
C GLY A 226 -25.09 -16.22 -20.25
N ASP A 227 -26.02 -15.28 -20.39
CA ASP A 227 -26.47 -14.44 -19.27
C ASP A 227 -27.12 -15.25 -18.15
N ILE A 228 -26.84 -14.86 -16.91
CA ILE A 228 -27.36 -15.49 -15.70
C ILE A 228 -28.56 -14.69 -15.20
N TYR A 229 -29.67 -15.38 -14.99
CA TYR A 229 -30.91 -14.82 -14.47
C TYR A 229 -31.18 -15.30 -13.06
N LEU A 230 -31.66 -14.40 -12.22
CA LEU A 230 -32.17 -14.68 -10.90
C LEU A 230 -33.69 -14.75 -10.98
N VAL A 231 -34.26 -15.82 -10.45
CA VAL A 231 -35.71 -16.06 -10.40
C VAL A 231 -36.10 -16.34 -8.95
N ARG A 232 -37.11 -15.63 -8.44
CA ARG A 232 -37.64 -15.91 -7.10
C ARG A 232 -38.33 -17.27 -7.12
N ARG A 233 -38.05 -18.11 -6.12
CA ARG A 233 -38.79 -19.35 -5.94
C ARG A 233 -40.18 -19.01 -5.40
N GLU A 234 -41.23 -19.25 -6.17
CA GLU A 234 -42.59 -19.24 -5.63
C GLU A 234 -42.73 -20.48 -4.73
N ASN A 235 -42.90 -20.26 -3.42
CA ASN A 235 -43.36 -21.33 -2.55
C ASN A 235 -44.80 -21.65 -2.96
N GLU A 236 -44.99 -22.85 -3.51
CA GLU A 236 -46.30 -23.52 -3.42
C GLU A 236 -46.75 -23.45 -1.96
N SER A 237 -47.92 -22.86 -1.76
CA SER A 237 -48.71 -23.04 -0.56
C SER A 237 -48.89 -24.53 -0.31
N LEU A 238 -48.19 -25.08 0.68
CA LEU A 238 -48.61 -26.32 1.32
C LEU A 238 -49.46 -25.92 2.52
N SER A 239 -50.78 -25.96 2.27
CA SER A 239 -51.80 -26.29 3.26
C SER A 239 -51.46 -27.56 4.03
#